data_AF-A0A7G2E4R7-F1
#
_entry.id   AF-A0A7G2E4R7-F1
#
_cell.length_a   1.000
_cell.length_b   1.000
_cell.length_c   1.000
_cell.angle_alpha   90.00
_cell.angle_beta   90.00
_cell.angle_gamma   90.00
#
_symmetry.space_group_name_H-M   'P 1'
#
loop_
_entity.id
_entity.type
_entity.pdbx_description
1 polymer ?
#
loop_
_entity_poly.entity_id
_entity_poly.type
_entity_poly.pdbx_seq_one_letter_code
_entity_poly.pdbx_strand_id
1 'polypeptide(L)'
;MTKIPSLTNSYNYRKKLFTVPPVAERRRALKMFWCGARRRVRDEGGGEDEDEMYGYNEEMAMLEIYSQSCREEALIVTAIVDDEEVEVVIFKGVSSCLSGETAVDPARSVLPERAVITKIDRVRGPFDPSQIHYIQRDISFQAFKETRLN
;
A
#
# COMPACT_ATOMS: atom_id res chain seq x y z
N MET A 1 -52.51 20.43 -45.09
CA MET A 1 -51.52 20.78 -44.04
C MET A 1 -51.42 19.54 -43.15
N THR A 2 -50.33 18.82 -42.92
CA THR A 2 -48.87 19.01 -43.13
C THR A 2 -48.26 17.60 -43.00
N LYS A 3 -47.39 17.20 -43.94
CA LYS A 3 -46.47 16.05 -43.77
C LYS A 3 -45.46 16.39 -42.67
N ILE A 4 -44.96 15.37 -41.96
CA ILE A 4 -43.53 15.03 -41.73
C ILE A 4 -43.48 13.74 -40.86
N PRO A 5 -42.74 12.69 -41.28
CA PRO A 5 -42.29 11.59 -40.43
C PRO A 5 -40.85 11.83 -39.91
N SER A 6 -40.30 10.89 -39.12
CA SER A 6 -38.91 10.79 -38.58
C SER A 6 -38.69 11.48 -37.22
N LEU A 7 -37.91 10.96 -36.28
CA LEU A 7 -36.50 10.55 -36.40
C LEU A 7 -36.13 9.39 -35.45
N THR A 8 -35.64 8.30 -36.02
CA THR A 8 -34.60 7.45 -35.42
C THR A 8 -33.28 8.23 -35.42
N ASN A 9 -32.58 8.35 -34.30
CA ASN A 9 -31.21 8.90 -34.30
C ASN A 9 -30.18 7.79 -34.05
N SER A 10 -29.55 7.41 -35.15
CA SER A 10 -28.35 6.61 -35.28
C SER A 10 -27.13 7.49 -35.00
N TYR A 11 -26.29 7.12 -34.05
CA TYR A 11 -24.90 7.59 -34.05
C TYR A 11 -23.99 6.49 -34.61
N ASN A 12 -23.74 6.62 -35.92
CA ASN A 12 -22.71 5.90 -36.64
C ASN A 12 -21.53 6.83 -36.94
N TYR A 13 -20.43 6.19 -37.32
CA TYR A 13 -19.15 6.70 -37.82
C TYR A 13 -18.11 6.99 -36.72
N ARG A 14 -16.89 6.46 -36.77
CA ARG A 14 -16.09 6.28 -37.98
C ARG A 14 -14.97 5.25 -37.74
N LYS A 15 -14.94 4.21 -38.58
CA LYS A 15 -13.79 3.35 -38.78
C LYS A 15 -12.72 4.15 -39.54
N LYS A 16 -11.52 4.30 -38.98
CA LYS A 16 -10.30 4.52 -39.76
C LYS A 16 -9.36 3.36 -39.51
N LEU A 17 -9.25 2.52 -40.54
CA LEU A 17 -8.18 1.54 -40.68
C LEU A 17 -6.86 2.31 -40.82
N PHE A 18 -5.96 2.12 -39.86
CA PHE A 18 -4.53 2.27 -40.08
C PHE A 18 -3.93 0.88 -40.01
N THR A 19 -3.72 0.30 -41.18
CA THR A 19 -2.96 -0.94 -41.36
C THR A 19 -1.50 -0.62 -41.03
N VAL A 20 -1.00 -1.16 -39.92
CA VAL A 20 0.42 -1.14 -39.56
C VAL A 20 0.98 -2.53 -39.88
N PRO A 21 2.13 -2.68 -40.57
CA PRO A 21 2.67 -3.98 -40.94
C PRO A 21 3.06 -4.81 -39.69
N PRO A 22 3.06 -6.15 -39.77
CA PRO A 22 3.41 -7.00 -38.65
C PRO A 22 4.91 -6.91 -38.39
N VAL A 23 5.30 -6.27 -37.28
CA VAL A 23 6.66 -6.35 -36.75
C VAL A 23 6.71 -7.51 -35.76
N ALA A 24 7.63 -8.43 -36.05
CA ALA A 24 7.91 -9.63 -35.31
C ALA A 24 8.23 -9.40 -33.82
N GLU A 25 7.81 -10.39 -33.03
CA GLU A 25 8.32 -10.82 -31.72
C GLU A 25 8.98 -9.81 -30.79
N ARG A 26 8.42 -9.74 -29.57
CA ARG A 26 9.14 -10.10 -28.34
C ARG A 26 8.13 -10.28 -27.22
N ARG A 27 7.94 -11.53 -26.78
CA ARG A 27 7.34 -11.83 -25.47
C ARG A 27 8.23 -11.22 -24.39
N ARG A 28 7.94 -9.98 -23.97
CA ARG A 28 8.49 -9.46 -22.73
C ARG A 28 7.65 -10.04 -21.61
N ALA A 29 8.14 -11.12 -21.02
CA ALA A 29 7.72 -11.52 -19.69
C ALA A 29 7.78 -10.28 -18.80
N LEU A 30 6.65 -9.88 -18.23
CA LEU A 30 6.59 -8.90 -17.16
C LEU A 30 7.27 -9.56 -15.95
N LYS A 31 8.60 -9.46 -15.90
CA LYS A 31 9.34 -9.66 -14.66
C LYS A 31 8.78 -8.61 -13.70
N MET A 32 8.01 -9.07 -12.72
CA MET A 32 7.73 -8.33 -11.51
C MET A 32 9.09 -7.86 -10.98
N PHE A 33 9.41 -6.59 -11.21
CA PHE A 33 10.59 -5.97 -10.65
C PHE A 33 10.28 -5.70 -9.18
N TRP A 34 10.44 -6.73 -8.35
CA TRP A 34 10.78 -6.51 -6.95
C TRP A 34 12.19 -5.94 -6.92
N CYS A 35 12.29 -4.63 -7.14
CA CYS A 35 13.49 -3.87 -6.81
C CYS A 35 13.46 -3.57 -5.30
N GLY A 36 13.57 -4.62 -4.48
CA GLY A 36 13.85 -4.53 -3.05
C GLY A 36 15.35 -4.34 -2.82
N ALA A 37 15.96 -3.32 -3.43
CA ALA A 37 17.34 -2.97 -3.11
C ALA A 37 17.36 -2.20 -1.78
N ARG A 38 17.14 -2.91 -0.66
CA ARG A 38 17.44 -2.37 0.67
C ARG A 38 18.97 -2.25 0.75
N ARG A 39 19.49 -1.02 0.68
CA ARG A 39 20.90 -0.75 1.01
C ARG A 39 21.09 -1.19 2.44
N ARG A 40 21.81 -2.30 2.64
CA ARG A 40 22.25 -2.74 3.95
C ARG A 40 23.28 -1.72 4.44
N VAL A 41 22.89 -0.92 5.43
CA VAL A 41 23.84 -0.20 6.28
C VAL A 41 24.37 -1.24 7.25
N ARG A 42 25.70 -1.42 7.30
CA ARG A 42 26.34 -2.34 8.25
C ARG A 42 26.47 -1.59 9.57
N ASP A 43 25.59 -1.89 10.51
CA ASP A 43 25.76 -1.46 11.90
C ASP A 43 26.76 -2.41 12.56
N GLU A 44 27.90 -1.89 13.01
CA GLU A 44 28.89 -2.64 13.79
C GLU A 44 28.53 -2.49 15.28
N GLY A 45 27.38 -3.05 15.68
CA GLY A 45 26.87 -3.02 17.04
C GLY A 45 26.53 -4.44 17.49
N GLY A 46 27.37 -5.03 18.34
CA GLY A 46 27.24 -6.41 18.80
C GLY A 46 26.07 -6.63 19.77
N GLY A 47 25.40 -7.77 19.59
CA GLY A 47 24.33 -8.30 20.43
C GLY A 47 23.58 -9.39 19.65
N GLU A 48 24.17 -10.58 19.53
CA GLU A 48 23.74 -11.65 18.59
C GLU A 48 22.44 -12.39 18.99
N ASP A 49 21.65 -11.86 19.93
CA ASP A 49 20.59 -12.64 20.57
C ASP A 49 19.21 -11.93 20.56
N GLU A 50 19.14 -10.61 20.41
CA GLU A 50 17.89 -9.83 20.54
C GLU A 50 17.16 -9.62 19.20
N ASP A 51 17.89 -9.59 18.09
CA ASP A 51 17.31 -9.27 16.77
C ASP A 51 16.54 -10.45 16.15
N GLU A 52 16.89 -11.70 16.48
CA GLU A 52 16.14 -12.89 16.03
C GLU A 52 14.73 -12.93 16.62
N MET A 53 14.52 -12.37 17.82
CA MET A 53 13.20 -12.30 18.46
C MET A 53 12.28 -11.23 17.81
N TYR A 54 12.85 -10.21 17.16
CA TYR A 54 12.05 -9.12 16.60
C TYR A 54 11.32 -9.53 15.32
N GLY A 55 11.91 -10.42 14.50
CA GLY A 55 11.25 -11.08 13.38
C GLY A 55 10.77 -10.15 12.24
N TYR A 56 10.42 -10.75 11.10
CA TYR A 56 9.89 -10.03 9.95
C TYR A 56 8.36 -10.11 9.94
N ASN A 57 7.68 -8.96 9.90
CA ASN A 57 6.23 -8.91 9.85
C ASN A 57 5.73 -8.79 8.39
N GLU A 58 5.18 -9.88 7.85
CA GLU A 58 4.66 -9.95 6.48
C GLU A 58 3.45 -9.01 6.27
N GLU A 59 2.60 -8.88 7.29
CA GLU A 59 1.41 -8.04 7.24
C GLU A 59 1.79 -6.56 7.15
N MET A 60 2.80 -6.15 7.91
CA MET A 60 3.36 -4.80 7.86
C MET A 60 3.93 -4.48 6.48
N ALA A 61 4.73 -5.39 5.92
CA ALA A 61 5.30 -5.22 4.59
C ALA A 61 4.21 -5.14 3.49
N MET A 62 3.13 -5.90 3.63
CA MET A 62 1.98 -5.82 2.75
C MET A 62 1.31 -4.43 2.80
N LEU A 63 1.13 -3.86 3.99
CA LEU A 63 0.56 -2.52 4.15
C LEU A 63 1.46 -1.42 3.61
N GLU A 64 2.79 -1.57 3.74
CA GLU A 64 3.76 -0.66 3.12
C GLU A 64 3.61 -0.66 1.59
N ILE A 65 3.58 -1.84 0.97
CA ILE A 65 3.38 -1.98 -0.49
C ILE A 65 2.06 -1.35 -0.93
N TYR A 66 0.98 -1.59 -0.18
CA TYR A 66 -0.31 -0.95 -0.45
C TYR A 66 -0.20 0.59 -0.43
N SER A 67 0.37 1.16 0.63
CA SER A 67 0.51 2.61 0.80
C SER A 67 1.40 3.26 -0.26
N GLN A 68 2.33 2.49 -0.85
CA GLN A 68 3.16 2.94 -1.96
C GLN A 68 2.34 3.16 -3.24
N SER A 69 1.30 2.33 -3.44
CA SER A 69 0.37 2.43 -4.58
C SER A 69 -0.71 3.49 -4.35
N CYS A 70 -1.20 3.62 -3.12
CA CYS A 70 -2.26 4.56 -2.73
C CYS A 70 -1.70 5.83 -2.07
N ARG A 71 -1.01 6.69 -2.84
CA ARG A 71 -0.23 7.83 -2.30
C ARG A 71 -1.04 9.01 -1.78
N GLU A 72 -2.35 9.00 -1.98
CA GLU A 72 -3.29 10.05 -1.56
C GLU A 72 -3.81 9.86 -0.13
N GLU A 73 -3.47 8.73 0.50
CA GLU A 73 -3.85 8.37 1.85
C GLU A 73 -2.66 7.85 2.66
N ALA A 74 -2.79 7.91 3.97
CA ALA A 74 -1.94 7.24 4.94
C ALA A 74 -2.78 6.25 5.73
N LEU A 75 -2.12 5.23 6.28
CA LEU A 75 -2.72 4.27 7.19
C LEU A 75 -2.24 4.57 8.60
N ILE A 76 -3.15 4.54 9.57
CA ILE A 76 -2.79 4.39 10.98
C ILE A 76 -3.15 2.96 11.34
N VAL A 77 -2.15 2.21 11.77
CA VAL A 77 -2.23 0.79 12.10
C VAL A 77 -2.14 0.67 13.61
N THR A 78 -3.16 0.07 14.21
CA THR A 78 -3.18 -0.25 15.63
C THR A 78 -2.88 -1.74 15.78
N ALA A 79 -1.84 -2.07 16.55
CA ALA A 79 -1.42 -3.43 16.80
C ALA A 79 -1.18 -3.67 18.29
N ILE A 80 -1.24 -4.93 18.70
CA ILE A 80 -0.87 -5.37 20.04
C ILE A 80 0.50 -6.05 19.95
N VAL A 81 1.45 -5.59 20.77
CA VAL A 81 2.79 -6.18 20.94
C VAL A 81 3.00 -6.40 22.42
N ASP A 82 3.18 -7.64 22.85
CA ASP A 82 3.38 -8.00 24.27
C ASP A 82 2.32 -7.39 25.21
N ASP A 83 1.05 -7.48 24.80
CA ASP A 83 -0.12 -6.91 25.50
C ASP A 83 -0.18 -5.36 25.54
N GLU A 84 0.73 -4.66 24.87
CA GLU A 84 0.72 -3.21 24.71
C GLU A 84 0.15 -2.78 23.35
N GLU A 85 -0.70 -1.75 23.37
CA GLU A 85 -1.26 -1.16 22.15
C GLU A 85 -0.27 -0.17 21.54
N VAL A 86 0.14 -0.44 20.30
CA VAL A 86 1.10 0.35 19.54
C VAL A 86 0.43 0.86 18.27
N GLU A 87 0.59 2.17 18.02
CA GLU A 87 0.12 2.81 16.79
C GLU A 87 1.29 3.09 15.86
N VAL A 88 1.10 2.76 14.58
CA VAL A 88 2.10 2.97 13.53
C VAL A 88 1.46 3.66 12.34
N VAL A 89 2.06 4.75 11.87
CA VAL A 89 1.64 5.40 10.63
C VAL A 89 2.41 4.82 9.45
N ILE A 90 1.72 4.56 8.33
CA ILE A 90 2.30 4.12 7.07
C ILE A 90 1.91 5.10 5.98
N PHE A 91 2.91 5.66 5.31
CA PHE A 91 2.70 6.60 4.20
C PHE A 91 3.73 6.40 3.10
N LYS A 92 3.26 6.21 1.86
CA LYS A 92 4.10 6.09 0.64
C LYS A 92 5.18 5.00 0.73
N GLY A 93 4.90 3.90 1.43
CA GLY A 93 5.81 2.76 1.58
C GLY A 93 6.82 2.89 2.72
N VAL A 94 6.63 3.85 3.63
CA VAL A 94 7.46 4.02 4.82
C VAL A 94 6.55 3.98 6.05
N SER A 95 7.01 3.31 7.09
CA SER A 95 6.31 3.16 8.37
C SER A 95 7.05 3.86 9.51
N SER A 96 6.32 4.33 10.52
CA SER A 96 6.85 5.03 11.69
C SER A 96 5.96 4.81 12.91
N CYS A 97 6.55 4.44 14.06
CA CYS A 97 5.83 4.35 15.32
C CYS A 97 5.34 5.74 15.76
N LEU A 98 4.11 5.80 16.28
CA LEU A 98 3.54 6.98 16.93
C LEU A 98 3.60 6.87 18.46
N SER A 99 3.51 5.65 19.00
CA SER A 99 3.50 5.38 20.44
C SER A 99 4.90 5.32 21.09
N GLY A 100 5.97 5.36 20.29
CA GLY A 100 7.34 5.16 20.80
C GLY A 100 8.41 5.39 19.75
N GLU A 101 9.62 4.90 20.03
CA GLU A 101 10.75 5.02 19.13
C GLU A 101 10.57 4.15 17.87
N THR A 102 11.04 4.66 16.74
CA THR A 102 11.13 3.88 15.51
C THR A 102 12.56 3.39 15.36
N ALA A 103 12.73 2.10 15.00
CA ALA A 103 14.05 1.52 14.80
C ALA A 103 14.90 2.35 13.84
N VAL A 104 16.19 2.51 14.18
CA VAL A 104 17.15 3.28 13.36
C VAL A 104 17.45 2.57 12.04
N ASP A 105 17.44 1.22 12.04
CA ASP A 105 17.65 0.43 10.82
C ASP A 105 16.39 0.40 9.95
N PRO A 106 16.41 1.03 8.75
CA PRO A 106 15.27 1.02 7.84
C PRO A 106 14.99 -0.36 7.21
N ALA A 107 15.89 -1.34 7.37
CA ALA A 107 15.64 -2.71 6.97
C ALA A 107 14.87 -3.53 8.01
N ARG A 108 14.77 -3.05 9.26
CA ARG A 108 13.98 -3.67 10.32
C ARG A 108 12.51 -3.28 10.16
N SER A 109 11.61 -4.25 10.35
CA SER A 109 10.17 -3.95 10.43
C SER A 109 9.90 -3.05 11.64
N VAL A 110 8.96 -2.11 11.54
CA VAL A 110 8.60 -1.26 12.69
C VAL A 110 7.86 -2.09 13.75
N LEU A 111 6.90 -2.91 13.32
CA LEU A 111 6.25 -3.90 14.18
C LEU A 111 6.96 -5.25 14.10
N PRO A 112 7.20 -5.95 15.23
CA PRO A 112 7.79 -7.28 15.22
C PRO A 112 6.86 -8.34 14.61
N GLU A 113 7.39 -9.51 14.29
CA GLU A 113 6.62 -10.64 13.73
C GLU A 113 5.46 -11.08 14.64
N ARG A 114 5.68 -11.03 15.96
CA ARG A 114 4.65 -11.38 16.97
C ARG A 114 3.51 -10.36 17.08
N ALA A 115 3.63 -9.19 16.46
CA ALA A 115 2.63 -8.13 16.56
C ALA A 115 1.32 -8.56 15.89
N VAL A 116 0.20 -8.33 16.56
CA VAL A 116 -1.13 -8.63 16.03
C VAL A 116 -1.81 -7.32 15.61
N ILE A 117 -2.02 -7.13 14.30
CA ILE A 117 -2.73 -5.96 13.79
C ILE A 117 -4.22 -6.11 14.08
N THR A 118 -4.77 -5.18 14.87
CA THR A 118 -6.17 -5.22 15.28
C THR A 118 -7.04 -4.34 14.39
N LYS A 119 -6.55 -3.13 14.08
CA LYS A 119 -7.32 -2.10 13.37
C LYS A 119 -6.45 -1.32 12.40
N ILE A 120 -7.11 -0.84 11.35
CA ILE A 120 -6.56 0.09 10.38
C ILE A 120 -7.52 1.26 10.21
N ASP A 121 -7.01 2.46 10.41
CA ASP A 121 -7.65 3.70 10.00
C ASP A 121 -7.02 4.20 8.70
N ARG A 122 -7.86 4.68 7.78
CA ARG A 122 -7.43 5.34 6.56
C ARG A 122 -7.63 6.83 6.70
N VAL A 123 -6.57 7.59 6.48
CA VAL A 123 -6.57 9.05 6.62
C VAL A 123 -6.06 9.69 5.35
N ARG A 124 -6.52 10.90 5.05
CA ARG A 124 -6.09 11.63 3.87
C ARG A 124 -4.61 12.03 4.02
N GLY A 125 -3.85 11.82 2.95
CA GLY A 125 -2.47 12.27 2.86
C GLY A 125 -2.37 13.73 2.40
N PRO A 126 -1.27 14.45 2.74
CA PRO A 126 -0.23 14.04 3.68
C PRO A 126 -0.74 13.96 5.12
N PHE A 127 -0.14 13.08 5.92
CA PHE A 127 -0.51 12.92 7.32
C PHE A 127 -0.13 14.18 8.12
N ASP A 128 -1.13 14.80 8.76
CA ASP A 128 -0.96 15.93 9.68
C ASP A 128 -1.45 15.51 11.08
N PRO A 129 -0.55 15.35 12.06
CA PRO A 129 -0.92 14.91 13.41
C PRO A 129 -1.74 15.97 14.16
N SER A 130 -1.68 17.25 13.77
CA SER A 130 -2.48 18.31 14.38
C SER A 130 -3.93 18.31 13.90
N GLN A 131 -4.17 17.77 12.71
CA GLN A 131 -5.50 17.70 12.10
C GLN A 131 -5.66 16.45 11.23
N ILE A 132 -6.03 15.34 11.86
CA ILE A 132 -6.21 14.06 11.18
C ILE A 132 -7.54 14.04 10.41
N HIS A 133 -7.47 13.83 9.09
CA HIS A 133 -8.63 13.71 8.21
C HIS A 133 -8.97 12.25 7.90
N TYR A 134 -9.85 11.64 8.69
CA TYR A 134 -10.26 10.25 8.48
C TYR A 134 -11.12 10.07 7.23
N ILE A 135 -10.72 9.13 6.38
CA ILE A 135 -11.50 8.59 5.26
C ILE A 135 -12.36 7.43 5.77
N GLN A 136 -11.78 6.57 6.60
CA GLN A 136 -12.43 5.39 7.16
C GLN A 136 -11.74 4.99 8.46
N ARG A 137 -12.49 4.49 9.44
CA ARG A 137 -11.98 4.16 10.78
C ARG A 137 -12.35 2.74 11.21
N ASP A 138 -11.60 2.22 12.16
CA ASP A 138 -11.79 0.96 12.88
C ASP A 138 -11.98 -0.24 11.92
N ILE A 139 -11.24 -0.25 10.81
CA ILE A 139 -11.32 -1.36 9.86
C ILE A 139 -10.52 -2.53 10.45
N SER A 140 -11.16 -3.68 10.66
CA SER A 140 -10.42 -4.89 11.02
C SER A 140 -9.41 -5.25 9.92
N PHE A 141 -8.28 -5.83 10.31
CA PHE A 141 -7.25 -6.23 9.36
C PHE A 141 -7.79 -7.17 8.26
N GLN A 142 -8.66 -8.11 8.61
CA GLN A 142 -9.28 -9.02 7.66
C GLN A 142 -10.18 -8.29 6.65
N ALA A 143 -11.05 -7.39 7.12
CA ALA A 143 -11.93 -6.62 6.24
C ALA A 143 -11.12 -5.72 5.28
N PHE A 144 -10.00 -5.19 5.74
CA PHE A 144 -9.09 -4.42 4.90
C PHE A 144 -8.52 -5.30 3.76
N LYS A 145 -8.03 -6.51 4.07
CA LYS A 145 -7.53 -7.47 3.08
C LYS A 145 -8.59 -7.81 2.03
N GLU A 146 -9.80 -8.17 2.46
CA GLU A 146 -10.89 -8.55 1.56
C GLU A 146 -11.32 -7.42 0.61
N THR A 147 -11.31 -6.17 1.11
CA THR A 147 -11.80 -5.02 0.34
C THR A 147 -10.75 -4.48 -0.65
N ARG A 148 -9.46 -4.62 -0.35
CA ARG A 148 -8.38 -3.90 -1.04
C ARG A 148 -7.34 -4.77 -1.74
N LEU A 149 -7.37 -6.09 -1.51
CA LEU A 149 -6.44 -7.04 -2.13
C LEU A 149 -7.11 -8.01 -3.13
N ASN A 150 -8.40 -7.82 -3.41
CA ASN A 150 -9.12 -8.47 -4.51
C ASN A 150 -9.11 -7.62 -5.78
#